data_AF-A0A8S3PVG7-F1
#
_entry.id   AF-A0A8S3PVG7-F1
#
_cell.length_a   1.000
_cell.length_b   1.000
_cell.length_c   1.000
_cell.angle_alpha   90.00
_cell.angle_beta   90.00
_cell.angle_gamma   90.00
#
_symmetry.space_group_name_H-M   'P 1'
#
loop_
_entity.id
_entity.type
_entity.pdbx_description
1 polymer ?
#
loop_
_entity_poly.entity_id
_entity_poly.type
_entity_poly.pdbx_seq_one_letter_code
_entity_poly.pdbx_strand_id
1 'polypeptide(L)'
;MSNSKLVKFLNNTKEQPTTQKKYTPVVFSDSKGNWLKNHVNRSHSVEKEIIWWCKSGAKIADRLKWLQTTLNIKTRELGAIWIYVWLGTCDLTSYNKKYISINTYTDETINHLIDYYNKIIELVQQYDSCKITILETPVYSIYRWNCHRKHKTPEEFKEQDNILTDQVIRLNFKIKELNTSINSHSPKFSNDLQTKSK
;
A
#
# COMPACT_ATOMS: atom_id res chain seq x y z
N MET A 1 9.16 9.76 -1.71
CA MET A 1 8.28 10.38 -2.73
C MET A 1 8.11 11.86 -2.42
N SER A 2 8.15 12.74 -3.41
CA SER A 2 7.55 14.07 -3.28
C SER A 2 6.08 13.98 -3.71
N ASN A 3 5.19 14.54 -2.89
CA ASN A 3 3.72 14.56 -3.02
C ASN A 3 3.21 14.72 -4.47
N SER A 4 3.91 15.53 -5.27
CA SER A 4 3.53 15.93 -6.63
C SER A 4 3.27 14.78 -7.62
N LYS A 5 3.98 13.65 -7.54
CA LYS A 5 3.90 12.60 -8.57
C LYS A 5 2.77 11.60 -8.34
N LEU A 6 2.42 11.28 -7.09
CA LEU A 6 1.23 10.47 -6.80
C LEU A 6 -0.05 11.23 -7.13
N VAL A 7 -0.07 12.54 -6.86
CA VAL A 7 -1.13 13.44 -7.32
C VAL A 7 -1.24 13.41 -8.85
N LYS A 8 -0.13 13.44 -9.60
CA LYS A 8 -0.15 13.27 -11.06
C LYS A 8 -0.69 11.91 -11.51
N PHE A 9 -0.34 10.81 -10.85
CA PHE A 9 -0.86 9.48 -11.18
C PHE A 9 -2.38 9.40 -10.97
N LEU A 10 -2.87 9.92 -9.83
CA LEU A 10 -4.30 10.04 -9.55
C LEU A 10 -5.02 10.98 -10.53
N ASN A 11 -4.31 11.93 -11.14
CA ASN A 11 -4.85 12.84 -12.15
C ASN A 11 -4.86 12.26 -13.57
N ASN A 12 -3.98 11.32 -13.90
CA ASN A 12 -3.84 10.74 -15.24
C ASN A 12 -4.90 9.68 -15.58
N THR A 13 -5.77 9.31 -14.64
CA THR A 13 -6.95 8.45 -14.89
C THR A 13 -8.10 9.19 -15.61
N LYS A 14 -7.84 10.38 -16.17
CA LYS A 14 -8.82 11.25 -16.83
C LYS A 14 -8.95 11.10 -18.34
N GLU A 15 -8.15 10.27 -19.00
CA GLU A 15 -8.41 9.92 -20.41
C GLU A 15 -9.49 8.82 -20.47
N GLN A 16 -10.75 9.25 -20.50
CA GLN A 16 -11.91 8.34 -20.58
C GLN A 16 -12.31 8.07 -22.04
N PRO A 17 -12.48 6.81 -22.44
CA PRO A 17 -13.55 6.41 -23.36
C PRO A 17 -14.91 6.61 -22.65
N THR A 18 -15.84 7.28 -23.33
CA THR A 18 -17.14 7.81 -22.85
C THR A 18 -18.19 6.78 -22.40
N THR A 19 -17.82 5.51 -22.17
CA THR A 19 -18.77 4.42 -21.83
C THR A 19 -18.39 3.56 -20.62
N GLN A 20 -17.28 3.84 -19.94
CA GLN A 20 -16.90 3.05 -18.75
C GLN A 20 -17.58 3.60 -17.48
N LYS A 21 -18.29 2.73 -16.75
CA LYS A 21 -18.78 3.02 -15.39
C LYS A 21 -17.64 3.66 -14.58
N LYS A 22 -17.84 4.89 -14.10
CA LYS A 22 -16.86 5.58 -13.25
C LYS A 22 -16.77 4.81 -11.92
N TYR A 23 -15.68 4.10 -11.70
CA TYR A 23 -15.43 3.43 -10.43
C TYR A 23 -14.99 4.45 -9.38
N THR A 24 -15.55 4.36 -8.17
CA THR A 24 -15.12 5.15 -7.02
C THR A 24 -13.78 4.61 -6.50
N PRO A 25 -12.70 5.42 -6.48
CA PRO A 25 -11.39 4.95 -6.02
C PRO A 25 -11.37 4.81 -4.49
N VAL A 26 -10.93 3.64 -4.03
CA VAL A 26 -10.81 3.29 -2.61
C VAL A 26 -9.37 2.90 -2.29
N VAL A 27 -8.72 3.62 -1.39
CA VAL A 27 -7.39 3.25 -0.88
C VAL A 27 -7.53 2.40 0.37
N PHE A 28 -7.13 1.13 0.26
CA PHE A 28 -7.17 0.14 1.33
C PHE A 28 -5.77 -0.08 1.89
N SER A 29 -5.43 0.61 2.98
CA SER A 29 -4.04 0.74 3.45
C SER A 29 -3.91 0.74 4.98
N ASP A 30 -2.67 0.90 5.44
CA ASP A 30 -2.27 0.98 6.84
C ASP A 30 -1.97 2.44 7.25
N SER A 31 -0.95 2.67 8.07
CA SER A 31 -0.51 4.00 8.50
C SER A 31 -0.03 4.88 7.34
N LYS A 32 0.48 4.31 6.24
CA LYS A 32 0.93 5.06 5.06
C LYS A 32 -0.23 5.76 4.36
N GLY A 33 -1.34 5.06 4.14
CA GLY A 33 -2.53 5.65 3.57
C GLY A 33 -3.13 6.76 4.45
N ASN A 34 -3.10 6.59 5.79
CA ASN A 34 -3.51 7.64 6.71
C ASN A 34 -2.63 8.89 6.64
N TRP A 35 -1.30 8.71 6.59
CA TRP A 35 -0.38 9.83 6.42
C TRP A 35 -0.65 10.58 5.12
N LEU A 36 -0.83 9.83 4.03
CA LEU A 36 -1.12 10.40 2.72
C LEU A 36 -2.44 11.17 2.74
N LYS A 37 -3.55 10.55 3.17
CA LYS A 37 -4.86 11.21 3.33
C LYS A 37 -4.75 12.58 4.01
N ASN A 38 -4.03 12.64 5.14
CA ASN A 38 -3.86 13.89 5.89
C ASN A 38 -3.04 14.93 5.15
N HIS A 39 -2.06 14.49 4.36
CA HIS A 39 -1.22 15.37 3.55
C HIS A 39 -1.99 15.93 2.35
N VAL A 40 -2.82 15.10 1.70
CA VAL A 40 -3.50 15.51 0.48
C VAL A 40 -4.83 16.25 0.70
N ASN A 41 -5.52 16.00 1.82
CA ASN A 41 -6.61 16.86 2.28
C ASN A 41 -6.22 18.35 2.46
N ARG A 42 -4.93 18.65 2.58
CA ARG A 42 -4.41 20.02 2.68
C ARG A 42 -4.16 20.69 1.32
N SER A 43 -4.24 19.96 0.20
CA SER A 43 -3.50 20.29 -1.03
C SER A 43 -4.30 20.46 -2.34
N HIS A 44 -5.65 20.41 -2.36
CA HIS A 44 -6.61 20.84 -3.44
C HIS A 44 -7.68 19.79 -3.85
N SER A 45 -8.65 20.27 -4.63
CA SER A 45 -10.01 19.80 -4.98
C SER A 45 -10.23 18.41 -5.60
N VAL A 46 -9.22 17.74 -6.16
CA VAL A 46 -9.42 16.49 -6.94
C VAL A 46 -9.71 15.26 -6.06
N GLU A 47 -9.32 15.31 -4.78
CA GLU A 47 -9.26 14.12 -3.93
C GLU A 47 -10.46 13.92 -3.00
N LYS A 48 -11.45 14.82 -3.08
CA LYS A 48 -12.72 14.65 -2.36
C LYS A 48 -13.45 13.37 -2.75
N GLU A 49 -13.13 12.80 -3.91
CA GLU A 49 -13.75 11.58 -4.44
C GLU A 49 -13.01 10.29 -4.03
N ILE A 50 -11.83 10.38 -3.39
CA ILE A 50 -11.09 9.19 -2.94
C ILE A 50 -11.57 8.78 -1.55
N ILE A 51 -11.96 7.52 -1.43
CA ILE A 51 -12.37 6.93 -0.16
C ILE A 51 -11.16 6.24 0.48
N TRP A 52 -10.91 6.55 1.75
CA TRP A 52 -9.74 6.06 2.47
C TRP A 52 -10.15 5.03 3.53
N TRP A 53 -9.92 3.75 3.24
CA TRP A 53 -10.11 2.64 4.17
C TRP A 53 -8.78 2.25 4.82
N CYS A 54 -8.27 3.17 5.64
CA CYS A 54 -6.95 3.07 6.25
C CYS A 54 -7.03 2.73 7.74
N LYS A 55 -6.18 1.81 8.22
CA LYS A 55 -6.05 1.48 9.65
C LYS A 55 -4.58 1.39 10.06
N SER A 56 -4.12 2.35 10.86
CA SER A 56 -2.72 2.41 11.31
C SER A 56 -2.32 1.14 12.07
N GLY A 57 -1.13 0.61 11.76
CA GLY A 57 -0.57 -0.58 12.41
C GLY A 57 -1.27 -1.89 12.06
N ALA A 58 -2.23 -1.90 11.14
CA ALA A 58 -2.94 -3.11 10.78
C ALA A 58 -2.08 -4.03 9.91
N LYS A 59 -2.07 -5.32 10.27
CA LYS A 59 -1.52 -6.41 9.44
C LYS A 59 -2.50 -6.80 8.34
N ILE A 60 -2.01 -7.41 7.27
CA ILE A 60 -2.87 -7.75 6.12
C ILE A 60 -4.00 -8.71 6.52
N ALA A 61 -3.74 -9.65 7.44
CA ALA A 61 -4.71 -10.63 7.92
C ALA A 61 -5.94 -9.96 8.57
N ASP A 62 -5.70 -8.97 9.45
CA ASP A 62 -6.76 -8.21 10.12
C ASP A 62 -7.60 -7.41 9.12
N ARG A 63 -6.94 -6.89 8.08
CA ARG A 63 -7.60 -6.13 7.02
C ARG A 63 -8.43 -7.03 6.12
N LEU A 64 -7.93 -8.22 5.74
CA LEU A 64 -8.74 -9.20 5.01
C LEU A 64 -10.01 -9.56 5.78
N LYS A 65 -9.90 -9.85 7.10
CA LYS A 65 -11.07 -10.15 7.94
C LYS A 65 -12.09 -9.01 7.94
N TRP A 66 -11.62 -7.77 8.03
CA TRP A 66 -12.50 -6.60 7.93
C TRP A 66 -13.16 -6.49 6.55
N LEU A 67 -12.41 -6.75 5.47
CA LEU A 67 -12.93 -6.68 4.11
C LEU A 67 -14.03 -7.73 3.89
N GLN A 68 -13.82 -8.96 4.38
CA GLN A 68 -14.80 -10.05 4.31
C GLN A 68 -16.15 -9.67 4.96
N THR A 69 -16.14 -8.91 6.05
CA THR A 69 -17.37 -8.54 6.77
C THR A 69 -18.03 -7.26 6.26
N THR A 70 -17.32 -6.42 5.49
CA THR A 70 -17.79 -5.07 5.14
C THR A 70 -17.95 -4.83 3.65
N LEU A 71 -17.31 -5.62 2.78
CA LEU A 71 -17.27 -5.35 1.35
C LEU A 71 -18.67 -5.28 0.73
N ASN A 72 -19.56 -6.25 1.02
CA ASN A 72 -20.94 -6.24 0.52
C ASN A 72 -21.73 -4.98 0.94
N ILE A 73 -21.52 -4.50 2.17
CA ILE A 73 -22.18 -3.27 2.64
C ILE A 73 -21.63 -2.07 1.87
N LYS A 74 -20.30 -2.01 1.72
CA LYS A 74 -19.63 -0.89 1.04
C LYS A 74 -19.92 -0.81 -0.45
N THR A 75 -20.05 -1.94 -1.14
CA THR A 75 -20.41 -1.97 -2.57
C THR A 75 -21.85 -1.51 -2.80
N ARG A 76 -22.77 -1.81 -1.87
CA ARG A 76 -24.15 -1.29 -1.92
C ARG A 76 -24.20 0.22 -1.69
N GLU A 77 -23.41 0.74 -0.75
CA GLU A 77 -23.35 2.18 -0.43
C GLU A 77 -22.70 3.00 -1.55
N LEU A 78 -21.64 2.48 -2.17
CA LEU A 78 -20.76 3.24 -3.07
C LEU A 78 -20.94 2.90 -4.55
N GLY A 79 -21.68 1.84 -4.87
CA GLY A 79 -21.82 1.32 -6.22
C GLY A 79 -20.53 0.66 -6.73
N ALA A 80 -20.07 1.07 -7.91
CA ALA A 80 -18.85 0.53 -8.50
C ALA A 80 -17.60 1.09 -7.81
N ILE A 81 -16.72 0.23 -7.31
CA ILE A 81 -15.52 0.63 -6.56
C ILE A 81 -14.24 0.04 -7.15
N TRP A 82 -13.15 0.80 -7.11
CA TRP A 82 -11.81 0.31 -7.46
C TRP A 82 -10.93 0.35 -6.22
N ILE A 83 -10.60 -0.83 -5.69
CA ILE A 83 -9.83 -1.00 -4.46
C ILE A 83 -8.34 -1.05 -4.78
N TYR A 84 -7.60 -0.06 -4.29
CA TYR A 84 -6.14 -0.01 -4.30
C TYR A 84 -5.61 -0.54 -2.98
N VAL A 85 -5.11 -1.78 -2.98
CA VAL A 85 -4.59 -2.45 -1.79
C VAL A 85 -3.14 -2.05 -1.57
N TRP A 86 -2.86 -1.41 -0.44
CA TRP A 86 -1.52 -0.95 -0.06
C TRP A 86 -1.18 -1.34 1.38
N LEU A 87 -0.97 -2.63 1.57
CA LEU A 87 -0.77 -3.31 2.85
C LEU A 87 0.59 -4.03 2.86
N GLY A 88 0.92 -4.74 3.95
CA GLY A 88 2.12 -5.57 4.04
C GLY A 88 3.31 -4.95 4.77
N THR A 89 3.37 -3.62 4.90
CA THR A 89 4.50 -2.98 5.62
C THR A 89 4.52 -3.28 7.11
N CYS A 90 3.36 -3.30 7.76
CA CYS A 90 3.23 -3.69 9.16
C CYS A 90 3.40 -5.21 9.37
N ASP A 91 3.46 -5.98 8.29
CA ASP A 91 3.77 -7.42 8.32
C ASP A 91 5.29 -7.64 8.20
N LEU A 92 5.99 -6.81 7.42
CA LEU A 92 7.46 -6.85 7.30
C LEU A 92 8.19 -6.30 8.53
N THR A 93 7.58 -5.37 9.27
CA THR A 93 8.21 -4.74 10.46
C THR A 93 7.32 -4.75 11.69
N SER A 94 7.95 -4.76 12.86
CA SER A 94 7.32 -4.60 14.17
C SER A 94 7.50 -3.18 14.66
N TYR A 95 6.54 -2.71 15.43
CA TYR A 95 6.63 -1.44 16.16
C TYR A 95 6.52 -1.71 17.66
N ASN A 96 7.59 -1.41 18.39
CA ASN A 96 7.72 -1.65 19.83
C ASN A 96 7.53 -0.37 20.66
N LYS A 97 6.63 0.53 20.23
CA LYS A 97 6.36 1.87 20.80
C LYS A 97 7.51 2.89 20.66
N LYS A 98 8.76 2.46 20.84
CA LYS A 98 9.94 3.33 20.83
C LYS A 98 10.76 3.21 19.54
N TYR A 99 10.77 2.03 18.95
CA TYR A 99 11.53 1.70 17.75
C TYR A 99 10.71 0.83 16.80
N ILE A 100 11.14 0.76 15.55
CA ILE A 100 10.72 -0.27 14.61
C ILE A 100 11.88 -1.24 14.34
N SER A 101 11.55 -2.47 14.01
CA SER A 101 12.51 -3.52 13.66
C SER A 101 11.91 -4.43 12.59
N ILE A 102 12.75 -5.17 11.87
CA ILE A 102 12.27 -6.21 10.96
C ILE A 102 11.63 -7.35 11.75
N ASN A 103 10.54 -7.94 11.23
CA ASN A 103 9.85 -9.04 11.91
C ASN A 103 10.55 -10.38 11.70
N THR A 104 11.01 -10.63 10.48
CA THR A 104 11.70 -11.87 10.11
C THR A 104 12.81 -11.58 9.12
N TYR A 105 13.80 -12.46 9.11
CA TYR A 105 14.88 -12.50 8.15
C TYR A 105 14.58 -13.49 7.00
N THR A 106 13.48 -14.24 7.08
CA THR A 106 13.11 -15.30 6.13
C THR A 106 12.08 -14.85 5.09
N ASP A 107 12.03 -15.57 3.97
CA ASP A 107 11.07 -15.32 2.89
C ASP A 107 9.64 -15.77 3.21
N GLU A 108 9.42 -16.48 4.32
CA GLU A 108 8.10 -16.97 4.74
C GLU A 108 7.07 -15.84 4.87
N THR A 109 7.50 -14.66 5.33
CA THR A 109 6.59 -13.51 5.44
C THR A 109 6.15 -13.00 4.06
N ILE A 110 7.02 -13.06 3.04
CA ILE A 110 6.65 -12.67 1.68
C ILE A 110 5.63 -13.66 1.15
N ASN A 111 5.88 -14.96 1.28
CA ASN A 111 4.94 -16.00 0.83
C ASN A 111 3.57 -15.85 1.49
N HIS A 112 3.54 -15.65 2.81
CA HIS A 112 2.29 -15.37 3.53
C HIS A 112 1.59 -14.11 3.03
N LEU A 113 2.31 -13.02 2.75
CA LEU A 113 1.73 -11.81 2.17
C LEU A 113 1.08 -12.09 0.81
N ILE A 114 1.75 -12.87 -0.05
CA ILE A 114 1.21 -13.27 -1.36
C ILE A 114 -0.07 -14.09 -1.20
N ASP A 115 -0.11 -15.04 -0.27
CA ASP A 115 -1.32 -15.82 0.02
C ASP A 115 -2.49 -14.93 0.45
N TYR A 116 -2.22 -13.92 1.28
CA TYR A 116 -3.24 -12.95 1.68
C TYR A 116 -3.68 -12.06 0.52
N TYR A 117 -2.78 -11.64 -0.37
CA TYR A 117 -3.17 -10.89 -1.56
C TYR A 117 -4.06 -11.70 -2.49
N ASN A 118 -3.75 -12.99 -2.73
CA ASN A 118 -4.60 -13.89 -3.50
C ASN A 118 -5.99 -14.00 -2.88
N LYS A 119 -6.10 -14.22 -1.56
CA LYS A 119 -7.38 -14.25 -0.85
C LYS A 119 -8.18 -12.95 -0.98
N ILE A 120 -7.51 -11.80 -0.97
CA ILE A 120 -8.16 -10.51 -1.20
C ILE A 120 -8.66 -10.40 -2.65
N ILE A 121 -7.85 -10.81 -3.63
CA ILE A 121 -8.24 -10.82 -5.05
C ILE A 121 -9.47 -11.71 -5.24
N GLU A 122 -9.43 -12.95 -4.78
CA GLU A 122 -10.53 -13.92 -4.86
C GLU A 122 -11.82 -13.34 -4.25
N LEU A 123 -11.71 -12.74 -3.07
CA LEU A 123 -12.86 -12.10 -2.42
C LEU A 123 -13.44 -10.95 -3.25
N VAL A 124 -12.60 -10.08 -3.80
CA VAL A 124 -13.05 -8.90 -4.55
C VAL A 124 -13.64 -9.29 -5.91
N GLN A 125 -13.11 -10.32 -6.56
CA GLN A 125 -13.61 -10.84 -7.83
C GLN A 125 -15.01 -11.46 -7.75
N GLN A 126 -15.52 -11.74 -6.54
CA GLN A 126 -16.92 -12.16 -6.34
C GLN A 126 -17.94 -11.03 -6.60
N TYR A 127 -17.48 -9.79 -6.79
CA TYR A 127 -18.33 -8.62 -6.97
C TYR A 127 -18.05 -7.94 -8.32
N ASP A 128 -18.96 -8.07 -9.29
CA ASP A 128 -18.82 -7.47 -10.64
C ASP A 128 -18.65 -5.94 -10.63
N SER A 129 -19.13 -5.28 -9.57
CA SER A 129 -18.99 -3.85 -9.36
C SER A 129 -17.63 -3.45 -8.79
N CYS A 130 -16.72 -4.41 -8.56
CA CYS A 130 -15.41 -4.15 -7.96
C CYS A 130 -14.27 -4.37 -8.95
N LYS A 131 -13.24 -3.54 -8.83
CA LYS A 131 -11.91 -3.77 -9.38
C LYS A 131 -10.88 -3.74 -8.26
N ILE A 132 -9.75 -4.42 -8.48
CA ILE A 132 -8.65 -4.46 -7.51
C ILE A 132 -7.33 -4.14 -8.18
N THR A 133 -6.44 -3.50 -7.43
CA THR A 133 -5.04 -3.27 -7.81
C THR A 133 -4.20 -3.28 -6.56
N ILE A 134 -3.11 -4.01 -6.57
CA ILE A 134 -2.17 -4.06 -5.45
C ILE A 134 -1.06 -3.05 -5.71
N LEU A 135 -0.88 -2.11 -4.79
CA LEU A 135 0.16 -1.09 -4.87
C LEU A 135 1.48 -1.64 -4.34
N GLU A 136 2.58 -1.34 -5.04
CA GLU A 136 3.91 -1.74 -4.58
C GLU A 136 4.23 -1.07 -3.22
N THR A 137 5.01 -1.77 -2.40
CA THR A 137 5.46 -1.28 -1.11
C THR A 137 6.71 -0.41 -1.30
N PRO A 138 6.76 0.83 -0.79
CA PRO A 138 7.97 1.62 -0.86
C PRO A 138 9.05 1.08 0.08
N VAL A 139 10.30 1.09 -0.35
CA VAL A 139 11.44 0.87 0.55
C VAL A 139 11.55 2.06 1.52
N TYR A 140 11.78 1.76 2.79
CA TYR A 140 12.07 2.75 3.83
C TYR A 140 13.18 2.25 4.74
N SER A 141 13.75 3.16 5.53
CA SER A 141 14.89 2.87 6.40
C SER A 141 14.43 2.82 7.86
N ILE A 142 14.56 1.63 8.45
CA ILE A 142 14.43 1.34 9.88
C ILE A 142 15.47 2.17 10.64
N TYR A 143 16.73 2.21 10.17
CA TYR A 143 17.79 3.03 10.75
C TYR A 143 17.39 4.50 10.86
N ARG A 144 16.99 5.13 9.75
CA ARG A 144 16.61 6.55 9.73
C ARG A 144 15.38 6.83 10.58
N TRP A 145 14.40 5.93 10.58
CA TRP A 145 13.22 6.06 11.42
C TRP A 145 13.60 6.03 12.91
N ASN A 146 14.46 5.10 13.33
CA ASN A 146 14.93 4.97 14.71
C ASN A 146 15.84 6.14 15.13
N CYS A 147 16.66 6.67 14.22
CA CYS A 147 17.40 7.92 14.43
C CYS A 147 16.45 9.09 14.72
N HIS A 148 15.41 9.25 13.90
CA HIS A 148 14.42 10.31 14.08
C HIS A 148 13.65 10.19 15.41
N ARG A 149 13.45 8.96 15.90
CA ARG A 149 12.89 8.70 17.23
C ARG A 149 13.88 8.80 18.39
N LYS A 150 15.12 9.19 18.13
CA LYS A 150 16.19 9.33 19.13
C LYS A 150 16.44 8.00 19.87
N HIS A 151 16.48 6.89 19.14
CA HIS A 151 16.92 5.61 19.70
C HIS A 151 18.35 5.75 20.27
N LYS A 152 18.69 4.99 21.32
CA LYS A 152 20.02 5.08 21.94
C LYS A 152 21.13 4.53 21.05
N THR A 153 20.82 3.49 20.29
CA THR A 153 21.76 2.74 19.44
C THR A 153 21.15 2.52 18.05
N PRO A 154 20.87 3.56 17.24
CA PRO A 154 20.21 3.37 15.96
C PRO A 154 21.07 2.56 14.97
N GLU A 155 22.40 2.58 15.09
CA GLU A 155 23.34 1.92 14.18
C GLU A 155 23.10 0.41 14.03
N GLU A 156 22.56 -0.25 15.06
CA GLU A 156 22.23 -1.68 15.05
C GLU A 156 21.17 -2.05 13.99
N PHE A 157 20.39 -1.07 13.50
CA PHE A 157 19.34 -1.28 12.51
C PHE A 157 19.82 -1.15 11.06
N LYS A 158 21.08 -0.81 10.80
CA LYS A 158 21.60 -0.65 9.42
C LYS A 158 21.55 -1.94 8.62
N GLU A 159 21.85 -3.08 9.25
CA GLU A 159 21.75 -4.38 8.58
C GLU A 159 20.30 -4.73 8.23
N GLN A 160 19.36 -4.39 9.12
CA GLN A 160 17.93 -4.62 8.88
C GLN A 160 17.40 -3.83 7.68
N ASP A 161 17.97 -2.65 7.37
CA ASP A 161 17.61 -1.90 6.15
C ASP A 161 17.92 -2.68 4.87
N ASN A 162 19.05 -3.40 4.82
CA ASN A 162 19.43 -4.19 3.66
C ASN A 162 18.45 -5.34 3.44
N ILE A 163 18.12 -6.05 4.52
CA ILE A 163 17.19 -7.18 4.48
C ILE A 163 15.78 -6.72 4.12
N LEU A 164 15.31 -5.61 4.72
CA LEU A 164 14.01 -5.04 4.38
C LEU A 164 13.95 -4.60 2.92
N THR A 165 15.02 -3.98 2.40
CA THR A 165 15.10 -3.56 1.00
C THR A 165 14.93 -4.75 0.06
N ASP A 166 15.67 -5.82 0.33
CA ASP A 166 15.63 -7.06 -0.43
C ASP A 166 14.24 -7.74 -0.38
N GLN A 167 13.64 -7.84 0.82
CA GLN A 167 12.27 -8.35 0.99
C GLN A 167 11.23 -7.51 0.23
N VAL A 168 11.33 -6.18 0.27
CA VAL A 168 10.43 -5.28 -0.46
C VAL A 168 10.60 -5.42 -1.98
N ILE A 169 11.82 -5.58 -2.48
CA ILE A 169 12.08 -5.82 -3.91
C ILE A 169 11.40 -7.12 -4.36
N ARG A 170 11.60 -8.22 -3.62
CA ARG A 170 10.96 -9.51 -3.90
C ARG A 170 9.43 -9.42 -3.83
N LEU A 171 8.90 -8.77 -2.80
CA LEU A 171 7.46 -8.54 -2.65
C LEU A 171 6.90 -7.76 -3.83
N ASN A 172 7.55 -6.68 -4.24
CA ASN A 172 7.10 -5.84 -5.36
C ASN A 172 7.17 -6.57 -6.70
N PHE A 173 8.15 -7.45 -6.89
CA PHE A 173 8.19 -8.33 -8.06
C PHE A 173 6.94 -9.22 -8.11
N LYS A 174 6.58 -9.88 -7.01
CA LYS A 174 5.36 -10.69 -6.92
C LYS A 174 4.07 -9.87 -7.07
N ILE A 175 4.02 -8.66 -6.53
CA ILE A 175 2.89 -7.74 -6.73
C ILE A 175 2.69 -7.42 -8.22
N LYS A 176 3.76 -7.27 -9.02
CA LYS A 176 3.64 -7.04 -10.46
C LYS A 176 3.06 -8.26 -11.18
N GLU A 177 3.49 -9.46 -10.82
CA GLU A 177 2.93 -10.71 -11.35
C GLU A 177 1.43 -10.79 -11.05
N LEU A 178 1.03 -10.53 -9.79
CA LEU A 178 -0.38 -10.53 -9.37
C LEU A 178 -1.22 -9.48 -10.10
N ASN A 179 -0.72 -8.25 -10.26
CA ASN A 179 -1.48 -7.23 -10.99
C ASN A 179 -1.64 -7.59 -12.47
N THR A 180 -0.60 -8.18 -13.08
CA THR A 180 -0.66 -8.64 -14.47
C THR A 180 -1.73 -9.71 -14.65
N SER A 181 -1.85 -10.67 -13.73
CA SER A 181 -2.85 -11.75 -13.83
C SER A 181 -4.30 -11.25 -13.72
N ILE A 182 -4.53 -10.12 -13.04
CA ILE A 182 -5.86 -9.49 -12.93
C ILE A 182 -6.08 -8.36 -13.96
N ASN A 183 -5.24 -8.26 -15.00
CA ASN A 183 -5.27 -7.19 -16.01
C ASN A 183 -5.27 -5.78 -15.40
N SER A 184 -4.54 -5.60 -14.30
CA SER A 184 -4.31 -4.30 -13.70
C SER A 184 -2.84 -3.90 -13.81
N HIS A 185 -2.57 -2.61 -13.64
CA HIS A 185 -1.22 -2.08 -13.53
C HIS A 185 -1.07 -1.30 -12.23
N SER A 186 -0.09 -1.72 -11.43
CA SER A 186 0.44 -0.90 -10.35
C SER A 186 1.37 0.15 -10.95
N PRO A 187 1.31 1.42 -10.52
CA PRO A 187 2.37 2.37 -10.84
C PRO A 187 3.71 1.83 -10.33
N LYS A 188 4.77 1.88 -11.16
CA LYS A 188 6.12 1.45 -10.74
C LYS A 188 6.67 2.41 -9.66
N PHE A 189 7.02 1.90 -8.48
CA PHE A 189 7.60 2.68 -7.36
C PHE A 189 9.15 2.71 -7.36
N SER A 190 9.81 2.21 -8.40
CA SER A 190 11.27 2.07 -8.46
C SER A 190 12.00 3.38 -8.83
N ASN A 191 12.93 3.84 -7.96
CA ASN A 191 14.14 4.65 -8.26
C ASN A 191 14.26 6.16 -7.93
N ASP A 192 13.44 6.77 -7.06
CA ASP A 192 13.62 8.22 -6.73
C ASP A 192 14.30 8.53 -5.37
N LEU A 193 14.85 7.54 -4.66
CA LEU A 193 15.69 7.79 -3.46
C LEU A 193 17.19 7.97 -3.79
N GLN A 194 17.59 7.82 -5.07
CA GLN A 194 18.97 8.02 -5.55
C GLN A 194 19.19 9.37 -6.26
N THR A 195 18.21 10.27 -6.32
CA THR A 195 18.47 11.63 -6.81
C THR A 195 19.07 12.50 -5.70
N LYS A 196 20.40 12.52 -5.71
CA LYS A 196 21.33 13.56 -5.21
C LYS A 196 20.68 14.65 -4.36
N SER A 197 21.05 14.68 -3.08
CA SER A 197 21.25 15.93 -2.35
C SER A 197 22.00 16.90 -3.26
N LYS A 198 21.30 17.95 -3.70
CA LYS A 198 21.90 19.20 -4.15
C LYS A 198 21.69 20.19 -3.01
#